data_AF-A0A5N5DDH2-F1
#
_entry.id   AF-A0A5N5DDH2-F1
#
_cell.length_a   1.000
_cell.length_b   1.000
_cell.length_c   1.000
_cell.angle_alpha   90.00
_cell.angle_beta   90.00
_cell.angle_gamma   90.00
#
_symmetry.space_group_name_H-M   'P 1'
#
loop_
_entity.id
_entity.type
_entity.pdbx_description
1 polymer ?
#
loop_
_entity_poly.entity_id
_entity_poly.type
_entity_poly.pdbx_seq_one_letter_code
_entity_poly.pdbx_strand_id
1 'polypeptide(L)'
;MFLVPDHVGIGLRNLSTRLRSIKLINIRISPSLFWPGADEQQSQTDEENSDHDPSLLPSWPNLETFEVSAELPDTVAASRPVESINEIIAAVGHAARRMPKLKFMEVDVDAPHHDMWAILKVRSAAAGETNCEFTWDSGRALPVSWSKETVKAWGLEGEGVLRVQRDGSEWSAVAHLPWLGSSSGTV
;
A
#
# COMPACT_ATOMS: atom_id res chain seq x y z
N MET A 1 17.26 -26.28 -11.92
CA MET A 1 17.23 -26.25 -10.44
C MET A 1 16.96 -24.80 -10.07
N PHE A 2 15.73 -24.46 -9.72
CA PHE A 2 15.39 -23.09 -9.34
C PHE A 2 15.77 -22.90 -7.87
N LEU A 3 16.61 -21.92 -7.58
CA LEU A 3 16.92 -21.52 -6.20
C LEU A 3 15.64 -20.97 -5.61
N VAL A 4 15.12 -21.62 -4.56
CA VAL A 4 14.05 -21.04 -3.74
C VAL A 4 14.69 -19.84 -3.04
N PRO A 5 14.19 -18.60 -3.26
CA PRO A 5 14.77 -17.44 -2.60
C PRO A 5 14.60 -17.56 -1.08
N ASP A 6 15.63 -17.18 -0.34
CA ASP A 6 15.54 -17.10 1.12
C ASP A 6 14.50 -16.05 1.50
N HIS A 7 13.45 -16.49 2.20
CA HIS A 7 12.39 -15.60 2.66
C HIS A 7 12.82 -14.92 3.96
N VAL A 8 13.09 -13.61 3.89
CA VAL A 8 13.26 -12.77 5.09
C VAL A 8 11.90 -12.18 5.46
N GLY A 9 11.27 -12.74 6.49
CA GLY A 9 10.05 -12.18 7.08
C GLY A 9 10.39 -11.16 8.16
N ILE A 10 10.22 -9.86 7.89
CA ILE A 10 10.31 -8.82 8.91
C ILE A 10 8.89 -8.53 9.41
N GLY A 11 8.59 -8.89 10.65
CA GLY A 11 7.33 -8.54 11.30
C GLY A 11 7.27 -7.05 11.63
N LEU A 12 6.99 -6.21 10.63
CA LEU A 12 6.95 -4.74 10.79
C LEU A 12 5.93 -4.27 11.83
N ARG A 13 4.85 -5.04 12.01
CA ARG A 13 3.73 -4.73 12.92
C ARG A 13 4.11 -4.81 14.41
N ASN A 14 5.16 -5.58 14.74
CA ASN A 14 5.65 -5.74 16.11
C ASN A 14 6.88 -4.85 16.40
N LEU A 15 7.25 -3.96 15.47
CA LEU A 15 8.40 -3.07 15.66
C LEU A 15 8.10 -2.01 16.72
N SER A 16 9.18 -1.53 17.33
CA SER A 16 9.14 -0.53 18.41
C SER A 16 8.23 0.65 18.07
N THR A 17 7.43 1.08 19.05
CA THR A 17 6.63 2.32 19.00
C THR A 17 7.47 3.59 18.80
N ARG A 18 8.80 3.49 18.88
CA ARG A 18 9.77 4.57 18.64
C ARG A 18 10.26 4.63 17.20
N LEU A 19 10.02 3.59 16.40
CA LEU A 19 10.43 3.58 15.00
C LEU A 19 9.55 4.54 14.21
N ARG A 20 10.17 5.58 13.64
CA ARG A 20 9.49 6.64 12.89
C ARG A 20 9.75 6.59 11.39
N SER A 21 10.85 5.97 10.98
CA SER A 21 11.25 5.91 9.58
C SER A 21 11.75 4.51 9.24
N ILE A 22 11.26 3.97 8.14
CA ILE A 22 11.75 2.72 7.54
C ILE A 22 11.96 2.97 6.06
N LYS A 23 13.10 2.50 5.57
CA LYS A 23 13.44 2.48 4.14
C LYS A 23 13.89 1.08 3.76
N LEU A 24 13.16 0.46 2.84
CA LEU A 24 13.47 -0.85 2.26
C LEU A 24 13.79 -0.64 0.78
N ILE A 25 14.94 -1.13 0.33
CA ILE A 25 15.44 -0.90 -1.04
C ILE A 25 15.89 -2.24 -1.59
N ASN A 26 15.59 -2.49 -2.85
CA ASN A 26 16.02 -3.69 -3.57
C ASN A 26 15.54 -4.96 -2.86
N ILE A 27 14.26 -4.95 -2.46
CA ILE A 27 13.61 -6.09 -1.84
C ILE A 27 12.55 -6.68 -2.78
N ARG A 28 12.29 -7.98 -2.63
CA ARG A 28 11.11 -8.60 -3.22
C ARG A 28 9.95 -8.42 -2.25
N ILE A 29 8.86 -7.85 -2.73
CA ILE A 29 7.69 -7.58 -1.88
C ILE A 29 6.57 -8.57 -2.14
N SER A 30 5.86 -8.87 -1.06
CA SER A 30 4.56 -9.52 -1.07
C SER A 30 3.54 -8.54 -0.48
N PRO A 31 2.26 -8.57 -0.91
CA PRO A 31 1.20 -7.81 -0.26
C PRO A 31 1.15 -8.00 1.27
N SER A 32 1.56 -9.19 1.75
CA SER A 32 1.60 -9.52 3.18
C SER A 32 2.50 -8.61 4.03
N LEU A 33 3.49 -7.95 3.40
CA LEU A 33 4.34 -6.96 4.05
C LEU A 33 3.53 -5.77 4.58
N PHE A 34 2.49 -5.37 3.85
CA PHE A 34 1.66 -4.21 4.14
C PHE A 34 0.35 -4.59 4.87
N TRP A 35 -0.22 -5.74 4.54
CA TRP A 35 -1.54 -6.11 5.05
C TRP A 35 -1.63 -7.60 5.39
N PRO A 36 -2.35 -8.03 6.45
CA PRO A 36 -2.50 -9.44 6.75
C PRO A 36 -3.03 -10.18 5.52
N GLY A 37 -2.45 -11.34 5.22
CA GLY A 37 -2.99 -12.21 4.17
C GLY A 37 -4.39 -12.71 4.52
N ALA A 38 -5.10 -13.30 3.55
CA ALA A 38 -6.46 -13.81 3.75
C ALA A 38 -6.55 -14.76 4.97
N ASP A 39 -5.57 -15.63 5.16
CA ASP A 39 -5.53 -16.58 6.28
C ASP A 39 -5.41 -15.87 7.65
N GLU A 40 -4.63 -14.78 7.71
CA GLU A 40 -4.50 -13.96 8.92
C GLU A 40 -5.79 -13.15 9.17
N GLN A 41 -6.43 -12.64 8.12
CA GLN A 41 -7.69 -11.89 8.23
C GLN A 41 -8.86 -12.77 8.66
N GLN A 42 -8.91 -14.02 8.21
CA GLN A 42 -9.98 -14.93 8.58
C GLN A 42 -9.91 -15.27 10.08
N SER A 43 -8.69 -15.44 10.59
CA SER A 43 -8.44 -15.57 12.03
C SER A 43 -8.90 -14.32 12.81
N GLN A 44 -8.72 -13.12 12.24
CA GLN A 44 -9.22 -11.87 12.84
C GLN A 44 -10.74 -11.71 12.76
N THR A 45 -11.38 -12.20 11.69
CA THR A 45 -12.84 -12.08 11.51
C THR A 45 -13.61 -12.99 12.46
N ASP A 46 -13.07 -14.18 12.72
CA ASP A 46 -13.61 -15.10 13.73
C ASP A 46 -13.45 -14.52 15.15
N GLU A 47 -12.41 -13.72 15.38
CA GLU A 47 -12.20 -12.97 16.64
C GLU A 47 -13.08 -11.70 16.73
N GLU A 48 -13.32 -10.97 15.64
CA GLU A 48 -14.18 -9.75 15.61
C GLU A 48 -15.66 -10.03 15.92
N ASN A 49 -16.14 -11.26 15.67
CA ASN A 49 -17.51 -11.67 16.02
C ASN A 49 -17.66 -12.10 17.49
N SER A 50 -16.54 -12.23 18.21
CA SER A 50 -16.56 -12.29 19.67
C SER A 50 -16.51 -10.86 20.22
N ASP A 51 -17.07 -10.59 21.41
CA ASP A 51 -17.04 -9.28 22.11
C ASP A 51 -15.59 -8.81 22.48
N HIS A 52 -14.60 -9.09 21.65
CA HIS A 52 -13.20 -8.79 21.87
C HIS A 52 -12.85 -7.35 21.50
N ASP A 53 -11.90 -6.83 22.28
CA ASP A 53 -11.47 -5.45 22.28
C ASP A 53 -10.84 -5.08 20.91
N PRO A 54 -11.33 -4.04 20.22
CA PRO A 54 -10.73 -3.55 18.95
C PRO A 54 -9.26 -3.14 19.08
N SER A 55 -8.71 -3.04 20.30
CA SER A 55 -7.28 -2.87 20.56
C SER A 55 -6.40 -4.05 20.11
N LEU A 56 -6.98 -5.22 19.83
CA LEU A 56 -6.25 -6.42 19.37
C LEU A 56 -5.91 -6.40 17.87
N LEU A 57 -6.47 -5.47 17.09
CA LEU A 57 -6.07 -5.32 15.70
C LEU A 57 -4.60 -4.93 15.62
N PRO A 58 -3.81 -5.53 14.70
CA PRO A 58 -2.40 -5.21 14.59
C PRO A 58 -2.23 -3.74 14.22
N SER A 59 -1.75 -2.96 15.18
CA SER A 59 -1.42 -1.55 14.98
C SER A 59 -0.11 -1.44 14.22
N TRP A 60 -0.03 -0.56 13.23
CA TRP A 60 1.27 -0.19 12.70
C TRP A 60 2.07 0.60 13.75
N PRO A 61 3.40 0.46 13.79
CA PRO A 61 4.25 1.37 14.55
C PRO A 61 3.96 2.83 14.18
N ASN A 62 4.40 3.75 15.04
CA ASN A 62 4.28 5.20 14.88
C ASN A 62 5.15 5.77 13.74
N LEU A 63 5.09 5.13 12.57
CA LEU A 63 5.84 5.51 11.37
C LEU A 63 5.31 6.84 10.84
N GLU A 64 6.25 7.74 10.61
CA GLU A 64 6.05 9.01 9.94
C GLU A 64 6.51 8.93 8.48
N THR A 65 7.52 8.10 8.20
CA THR A 65 8.12 7.92 6.88
C THR A 65 8.22 6.43 6.56
N PHE A 66 7.67 6.03 5.42
CA PHE A 66 7.77 4.66 4.95
C PHE A 66 8.12 4.62 3.47
N GLU A 67 9.32 4.15 3.17
CA GLU A 67 9.86 4.07 1.82
C GLU A 67 10.12 2.61 1.46
N VAL A 68 9.57 2.17 0.33
CA VAL A 68 9.79 0.84 -0.22
C VAL A 68 10.11 0.98 -1.70
N SER A 69 11.26 0.46 -2.12
CA SER A 69 11.61 0.25 -3.53
C SER A 69 11.84 -1.24 -3.73
N ALA A 70 11.02 -1.82 -4.60
CA ALA A 70 10.87 -3.26 -4.68
C ALA A 70 10.69 -3.77 -6.10
N GLU A 71 11.10 -5.01 -6.29
CA GLU A 71 10.90 -5.75 -7.53
C GLU A 71 9.81 -6.80 -7.34
N LEU A 72 8.93 -6.94 -8.33
CA LEU A 72 7.96 -8.01 -8.37
C LEU A 72 8.67 -9.36 -8.60
N PRO A 73 8.36 -10.42 -7.82
CA PRO A 73 8.95 -11.73 -8.04
C PRO A 73 8.62 -12.27 -9.44
N ASP A 74 9.60 -12.82 -10.13
CA ASP A 74 9.46 -13.35 -11.51
C ASP A 74 8.28 -14.33 -11.67
N THR A 75 8.04 -15.16 -10.66
CA THR A 75 6.95 -16.15 -10.66
C THR A 75 5.57 -15.51 -10.64
N VAL A 76 5.45 -14.36 -9.98
CA VAL A 76 4.21 -13.60 -9.83
C VAL A 76 3.98 -12.76 -11.09
N ALA A 77 5.03 -12.07 -11.53
CA ALA A 77 5.05 -11.24 -12.73
C ALA A 77 4.62 -12.03 -13.98
N ALA A 78 5.12 -13.26 -14.15
CA ALA A 78 4.89 -14.05 -15.35
C ALA A 78 3.42 -14.40 -15.64
N SER A 79 2.54 -14.41 -14.63
CA SER A 79 1.15 -14.85 -14.81
C SER A 79 0.15 -13.71 -14.90
N ARG A 80 0.26 -12.70 -14.03
CA ARG A 80 -0.77 -11.67 -13.80
C ARG A 80 -0.17 -10.40 -13.17
N PRO A 81 0.70 -9.67 -13.87
CA PRO A 81 1.50 -8.60 -13.27
C PRO A 81 0.64 -7.41 -12.84
N VAL A 82 -0.46 -7.12 -13.56
CA VAL A 82 -1.39 -6.03 -13.23
C VAL A 82 -2.19 -6.34 -11.96
N GLU A 83 -2.63 -7.59 -11.79
CA GLU A 83 -3.33 -8.04 -10.60
C GLU A 83 -2.41 -7.98 -9.38
N SER A 84 -1.15 -8.40 -9.53
CA SER A 84 -0.17 -8.36 -8.44
C SER A 84 0.18 -6.93 -8.00
N ILE A 85 0.29 -5.99 -8.95
CA ILE A 85 0.41 -4.57 -8.60
C ILE A 85 -0.84 -4.08 -7.88
N ASN A 86 -2.04 -4.42 -8.36
CA ASN A 86 -3.29 -4.04 -7.69
C ASN A 86 -3.39 -4.57 -6.26
N GLU A 87 -2.98 -5.81 -6.01
CA GLU A 87 -2.92 -6.43 -4.68
C GLU A 87 -1.94 -5.68 -3.76
N ILE A 88 -0.74 -5.35 -4.26
CA ILE A 88 0.23 -4.55 -3.51
C ILE A 88 -0.35 -3.18 -3.18
N ILE A 89 -0.88 -2.45 -4.17
CA ILE A 89 -1.45 -1.11 -3.97
C ILE A 89 -2.63 -1.16 -2.97
N ALA A 90 -3.48 -2.19 -3.05
CA ALA A 90 -4.57 -2.38 -2.08
C ALA A 90 -4.03 -2.63 -0.67
N ALA A 91 -3.05 -3.52 -0.52
CA ALA A 91 -2.43 -3.81 0.76
C ALA A 91 -1.76 -2.57 1.37
N VAL A 92 -1.09 -1.76 0.55
CA VAL A 92 -0.52 -0.47 0.99
C VAL A 92 -1.61 0.48 1.47
N GLY A 93 -2.73 0.60 0.74
CA GLY A 93 -3.85 1.44 1.16
C GLY A 93 -4.42 1.03 2.53
N HIS A 94 -4.60 -0.27 2.75
CA HIS A 94 -5.02 -0.79 4.04
C HIS A 94 -4.01 -0.51 5.16
N ALA A 95 -2.72 -0.57 4.86
CA ALA A 95 -1.64 -0.24 5.80
C ALA A 95 -1.66 1.24 6.17
N ALA A 96 -1.69 2.12 5.15
CA ALA A 96 -1.68 3.57 5.33
C ALA A 96 -2.83 4.05 6.22
N ARG A 97 -4.03 3.46 6.07
CA ARG A 97 -5.21 3.73 6.92
C ARG A 97 -5.01 3.44 8.40
N ARG A 98 -4.02 2.61 8.74
CA ARG A 98 -3.72 2.20 10.11
C ARG A 98 -2.39 2.75 10.59
N MET A 99 -1.80 3.71 9.86
CA MET A 99 -0.59 4.44 10.26
C MET A 99 -0.97 5.88 10.66
N PRO A 100 -1.40 6.12 11.92
CA PRO A 100 -1.98 7.41 12.34
C PRO A 100 -1.00 8.59 12.32
N LYS A 101 0.31 8.33 12.21
CA LYS A 101 1.36 9.36 12.18
C LYS A 101 2.03 9.48 10.81
N LEU A 102 1.51 8.79 9.80
CA LEU A 102 2.11 8.78 8.47
C LEU A 102 2.11 10.19 7.87
N LYS A 103 3.30 10.70 7.57
CA LYS A 103 3.49 11.98 6.88
C LYS A 103 3.89 11.76 5.44
N PHE A 104 4.66 10.70 5.21
CA PHE A 104 5.22 10.37 3.92
C PHE A 104 5.24 8.85 3.72
N MET A 105 4.72 8.41 2.58
CA MET A 105 4.88 7.05 2.10
C MET A 105 5.29 7.09 0.64
N GLU A 106 6.29 6.30 0.26
CA GLU A 106 6.64 6.06 -1.13
C GLU A 106 6.79 4.57 -1.34
N VAL A 107 6.02 3.99 -2.25
CA VAL A 107 6.14 2.59 -2.65
C VAL A 107 6.36 2.55 -4.15
N ASP A 108 7.58 2.21 -4.53
CA ASP A 108 8.04 2.02 -5.88
C ASP A 108 8.11 0.51 -6.16
N VAL A 109 7.35 0.07 -7.16
CA VAL A 109 7.25 -1.33 -7.57
C VAL A 109 7.62 -1.44 -9.03
N ASP A 110 8.72 -2.13 -9.31
CA ASP A 110 9.18 -2.41 -10.66
C ASP A 110 8.80 -3.85 -11.07
N ALA A 111 8.27 -3.99 -12.28
CA ALA A 111 8.03 -5.24 -12.98
C ALA A 111 8.89 -5.26 -14.26
N PRO A 112 10.23 -5.43 -14.14
CA PRO A 112 11.16 -5.16 -15.23
C PRO A 112 10.92 -6.07 -16.46
N HIS A 113 10.42 -7.27 -16.25
CA HIS A 113 10.06 -8.20 -17.33
C HIS A 113 8.82 -7.80 -18.14
N HIS A 114 8.06 -6.83 -17.65
CA HIS A 114 6.81 -6.37 -18.26
C HIS A 114 6.86 -4.91 -18.70
N ASP A 115 8.01 -4.24 -18.59
CA ASP A 115 8.17 -2.82 -18.92
C ASP A 115 7.11 -1.96 -18.21
N MET A 116 6.92 -2.25 -16.92
CA MET A 116 5.88 -1.64 -16.09
C MET A 116 6.42 -1.30 -14.72
N TRP A 117 6.08 -0.11 -14.24
CA TRP A 117 6.39 0.34 -12.89
C TRP A 117 5.21 1.09 -12.29
N ALA A 118 5.11 1.08 -10.97
CA ALA A 118 4.12 1.84 -10.22
C ALA A 118 4.78 2.52 -9.01
N ILE A 119 4.61 3.84 -8.93
CA ILE A 119 5.03 4.65 -7.79
C ILE A 119 3.79 5.20 -7.10
N LEU A 120 3.64 4.83 -5.85
CA LEU A 120 2.65 5.37 -4.93
C LEU A 120 3.31 6.38 -4.02
N LYS A 121 2.74 7.58 -3.91
CA LYS A 121 3.19 8.63 -2.99
C LYS A 121 2.02 9.12 -2.12
N VAL A 122 2.12 8.92 -0.82
CA VAL A 122 1.22 9.56 0.16
C VAL A 122 1.98 10.71 0.80
N ARG A 123 1.42 11.92 0.77
CA ARG A 123 2.00 13.09 1.41
C ARG A 123 0.95 13.87 2.20
N SER A 124 1.19 14.01 3.50
CA SER A 124 0.46 14.97 4.33
C SER A 124 0.97 16.38 4.02
N ALA A 125 0.09 17.27 3.59
CA ALA A 125 0.38 18.69 3.45
C ALA A 125 0.39 19.38 4.81
N ALA A 126 1.09 20.52 4.91
CA ALA A 126 1.16 21.32 6.12
C ALA A 126 -0.21 21.87 6.58
N ALA A 127 -1.18 21.96 5.66
CA ALA A 127 -2.55 22.41 5.93
C ALA A 127 -3.46 21.30 6.49
N GLY A 128 -2.93 20.10 6.78
CA GLY A 128 -3.72 18.95 7.23
C GLY A 128 -4.41 18.20 6.09
N GLU A 129 -4.43 18.73 4.87
CA GLU A 129 -4.85 17.98 3.69
C GLU A 129 -3.85 16.87 3.40
N THR A 130 -4.32 15.64 3.17
CA THR A 130 -3.44 14.55 2.75
C THR A 130 -3.82 14.13 1.36
N ASN A 131 -2.84 14.27 0.46
CA ASN A 131 -2.99 13.87 -0.92
C ASN A 131 -2.25 12.55 -1.13
N CYS A 132 -2.86 11.70 -1.93
CA CYS A 132 -2.22 10.52 -2.45
C CYS A 132 -2.10 10.68 -3.96
N GLU A 133 -0.88 10.57 -4.44
CA GLU A 133 -0.54 10.57 -5.84
C GLU A 133 -0.11 9.15 -6.21
N PHE A 134 -0.75 8.61 -7.21
CA PHE A 134 -0.45 7.32 -7.78
C PHE A 134 0.02 7.57 -9.20
N THR A 135 1.28 7.26 -9.48
CA THR A 135 1.84 7.34 -10.81
C THR A 135 2.21 5.94 -11.25
N TRP A 136 1.82 5.53 -12.44
CA TRP A 136 2.24 4.26 -12.99
C TRP A 136 2.51 4.41 -14.48
N ASP A 137 3.53 3.73 -14.96
CA ASP A 137 3.73 3.52 -16.38
C ASP A 137 3.47 2.04 -16.66
N SER A 138 2.50 1.78 -17.53
CA SER A 138 2.17 0.43 -17.97
C SER A 138 2.89 0.07 -19.28
N GLY A 139 3.83 0.91 -19.73
CA GLY A 139 4.55 0.80 -21.00
C GLY A 139 3.57 0.77 -22.17
N ARG A 140 3.47 -0.39 -22.83
CA ARG A 140 2.50 -0.66 -23.91
C ARG A 140 1.18 -1.27 -23.43
N ALA A 141 1.05 -1.61 -22.15
CA ALA A 141 -0.14 -2.23 -21.61
C ALA A 141 -1.27 -1.21 -21.39
N LEU A 142 -2.50 -1.73 -21.37
CA LEU A 142 -3.72 -0.95 -21.13
C LEU A 142 -3.67 -0.24 -19.77
N PRO A 143 -4.41 0.87 -19.60
CA PRO A 143 -4.50 1.56 -18.31
C PRO A 143 -4.88 0.55 -17.21
N VAL A 144 -4.13 0.59 -16.10
CA VAL A 144 -4.43 -0.25 -14.93
C VAL A 144 -5.81 0.11 -14.42
N SER A 145 -6.78 -0.79 -14.63
CA SER A 145 -8.08 -0.66 -14.00
C SER A 145 -7.92 -1.00 -12.52
N TRP A 146 -8.25 -0.04 -11.67
CA TRP A 146 -8.22 -0.23 -10.24
C TRP A 146 -9.26 -1.24 -9.82
N SER A 147 -8.85 -2.23 -9.04
CA SER A 147 -9.80 -3.21 -8.50
C SER A 147 -10.74 -2.52 -7.49
N LYS A 148 -11.94 -3.10 -7.29
CA LYS A 148 -12.87 -2.63 -6.24
C LYS A 148 -12.21 -2.65 -4.86
N GLU A 149 -11.37 -3.65 -4.61
CA GLU A 149 -10.62 -3.77 -3.36
C GLU A 149 -9.63 -2.62 -3.20
N THR A 150 -8.88 -2.28 -4.26
CA THR A 150 -7.96 -1.14 -4.23
C THR A 150 -8.71 0.16 -3.94
N VAL A 151 -9.84 0.41 -4.60
CA VAL A 151 -10.69 1.59 -4.34
C VAL A 151 -11.14 1.63 -2.87
N LYS A 152 -11.62 0.51 -2.33
CA LYS A 152 -12.05 0.37 -0.93
C LYS A 152 -10.89 0.53 0.06
N ALA A 153 -9.73 -0.03 -0.24
CA ALA A 153 -8.54 0.01 0.61
C ALA A 153 -8.08 1.45 0.86
N TRP A 154 -8.20 2.30 -0.16
CA TRP A 154 -7.88 3.72 -0.07
C TRP A 154 -9.03 4.61 0.41
N GLY A 155 -10.22 4.03 0.64
CA GLY A 155 -11.40 4.79 1.05
C GLY A 155 -11.89 5.75 -0.05
N LEU A 156 -11.70 5.37 -1.32
CA LEU A 156 -12.10 6.15 -2.49
C LEU A 156 -13.52 5.80 -2.97
N GLU A 157 -14.29 5.08 -2.16
CA GLU A 157 -15.69 4.76 -2.43
C GLU A 157 -16.52 6.06 -2.35
N GLY A 158 -16.99 6.57 -3.50
CA GLY A 158 -17.84 7.78 -3.58
C GLY A 158 -17.22 8.93 -4.38
N GLU A 159 -17.36 10.16 -3.89
CA GLU A 159 -16.85 11.40 -4.54
C GLU A 159 -15.33 11.63 -4.36
N GLY A 160 -14.57 10.59 -4.02
CA GLY A 160 -13.12 10.67 -3.97
C GLY A 160 -12.59 11.13 -5.33
N VAL A 161 -12.17 12.39 -5.43
CA VAL A 161 -11.79 13.00 -6.71
C VAL A 161 -10.49 12.36 -7.17
N LEU A 162 -10.59 11.37 -8.05
CA LEU A 162 -9.49 10.84 -8.85
C LEU A 162 -9.34 11.71 -10.08
N ARG A 163 -8.33 12.59 -10.10
CA ARG A 163 -7.91 13.23 -11.35
C ARG A 163 -6.94 12.30 -12.04
N VAL A 164 -7.44 11.59 -13.06
CA VAL A 164 -6.59 10.77 -13.91
C VAL A 164 -6.10 11.61 -15.07
N GLN A 165 -4.79 11.69 -15.23
CA GLN A 165 -4.13 12.34 -16.36
C GLN A 165 -3.15 11.37 -17.01
N ARG A 166 -2.84 11.62 -18.28
CA ARG A 166 -1.90 10.83 -19.07
C ARG A 166 -0.89 11.76 -19.71
N ASP A 167 0.39 11.45 -19.55
CA ASP A 167 1.49 12.11 -20.23
C ASP A 167 2.34 11.05 -20.95
N GLY A 168 2.17 10.93 -22.27
CA GLY A 168 2.82 9.88 -23.05
C GLY A 168 2.35 8.45 -22.69
N SER A 169 3.26 7.61 -22.19
CA SER A 169 2.97 6.27 -21.65
C SER A 169 2.59 6.30 -20.16
N GLU A 170 2.97 7.37 -19.46
CA GLU A 170 2.75 7.52 -18.03
C GLU A 170 1.30 7.92 -17.74
N TRP A 171 0.74 7.27 -16.73
CA TRP A 171 -0.54 7.60 -16.15
C TRP A 171 -0.33 8.07 -14.72
N SER A 172 -1.05 9.12 -14.33
CA SER A 172 -1.11 9.53 -12.93
C SER A 172 -2.54 9.75 -12.50
N ALA A 173 -2.83 9.34 -11.27
CA ALA A 173 -4.07 9.59 -10.58
C ALA A 173 -3.76 10.26 -9.25
N VAL A 174 -4.34 11.44 -9.03
CA VAL A 174 -4.27 12.12 -7.74
C VAL A 174 -5.62 11.99 -7.06
N ALA A 175 -5.61 11.52 -5.81
CA ALA A 175 -6.78 11.40 -4.96
C ALA A 175 -6.55 12.11 -3.63
N HIS A 176 -7.59 12.81 -3.16
CA HIS A 176 -7.60 13.39 -1.82
C HIS A 176 -8.04 12.33 -0.81
N LEU A 177 -7.29 12.15 0.29
CA LEU A 177 -7.57 11.16 1.33
C LEU A 177 -8.16 11.84 2.59
N PRO A 178 -9.50 11.94 2.72
CA PRO A 178 -10.12 12.71 3.80
C PRO A 178 -9.85 12.15 5.21
N TRP A 179 -9.50 10.87 5.30
CA TRP A 179 -9.28 10.16 6.57
C TRP A 179 -7.88 10.37 7.17
N LEU A 180 -6.91 10.87 6.41
CA LEU A 180 -5.54 11.10 6.92
C LEU A 180 -5.38 12.50 7.57
N GLY A 181 -6.25 13.46 7.23
CA GLY A 181 -6.22 14.83 7.75
C GLY A 181 -7.10 15.09 8.97
N SER A 182 -8.02 14.17 9.27
CA SER A 182 -8.92 14.32 10.41
C SER A 182 -8.22 13.83 11.67
N SER A 183 -7.34 14.65 12.23
CA SER A 183 -7.08 14.59 13.67
C SER A 183 -8.35 15.07 14.37
N SER A 184 -9.41 14.27 14.38
CA SER A 184 -10.60 14.58 15.16
C SER A 184 -10.15 14.64 16.61
N GLY A 185 -10.30 15.81 17.21
CA GLY A 185 -9.67 16.18 18.46
C GLY A 185 -9.96 15.26 19.64
N THR A 186 -9.08 15.39 20.61
CA THR A 186 -9.37 15.38 22.06
C THR A 186 -10.25 14.24 22.56
N VAL A 187 -9.59 13.22 23.13
CA VAL A 187 -10.07 12.57 24.36
C VAL A 187 -9.45 13.31 25.54
#